data_AF-A0A6N6KQK3-F1
#
_entry.id   AF-A0A6N6KQK3-F1
#
_cell.length_a   1.000
_cell.length_b   1.000
_cell.length_c   1.000
_cell.angle_alpha   90.00
_cell.angle_beta   90.00
_cell.angle_gamma   90.00
#
_symmetry.space_group_name_H-M   'P 1'
#
loop_
_entity.id
_entity.type
_entity.pdbx_description
1 polymer ?
#
loop_
_entity_poly.entity_id
_entity_poly.type
_entity_poly.pdbx_seq_one_letter_code
_entity_poly.pdbx_strand_id
1 'polypeptide(L)'
;MNYLSNAIVLKDNSYIKQQILDFEEKSAIRIPPVFRAFLENYDIAAFTEEVFSKFYSPEFKDYYTFEKVAFSPDPEVVFYDFLLPEKYIQTKANVYHYEEDSAVIEDKICIGEIAGGLLLVGHGASNSDVIYADIFGDDNRPRKISDNIFDFLRSIKLTVAPEELSRFNVTAGDMYKNWGDKHWSTR
;
A
#
# COMPACT_ATOMS: atom_id res chain seq x y z
N MET A 1 1.82 -13.76 9.56
CA MET A 1 1.33 -12.69 10.45
C MET A 1 0.20 -11.96 9.71
N ASN A 2 -0.93 -11.67 10.34
CA ASN A 2 -2.07 -11.00 9.69
C ASN A 2 -1.84 -9.48 9.76
N TYR A 3 -1.74 -8.79 8.63
CA TYR A 3 -1.35 -7.37 8.56
C TYR A 3 -2.31 -6.44 9.32
N LEU A 4 -3.58 -6.86 9.45
CA LEU A 4 -4.58 -6.13 10.23
C LEU A 4 -4.23 -6.01 11.72
N SER A 5 -3.38 -6.88 12.28
CA SER A 5 -2.98 -6.77 13.70
C SER A 5 -2.02 -5.62 13.99
N ASN A 6 -1.34 -5.10 12.95
CA ASN A 6 -0.39 -4.00 13.07
C ASN A 6 -1.04 -2.64 12.81
N ALA A 7 -2.22 -2.61 12.18
CA ALA A 7 -2.97 -1.39 11.96
C ALA A 7 -3.59 -0.92 13.29
N ILE A 8 -3.17 0.25 13.75
CA ILE A 8 -3.69 0.83 15.00
C ILE A 8 -5.13 1.31 14.74
N VAL A 9 -6.08 0.77 15.51
CA VAL A 9 -7.45 1.28 15.53
C VAL A 9 -7.43 2.68 16.14
N LEU A 10 -7.88 3.67 15.37
CA LEU A 10 -7.90 5.06 15.82
C LEU A 10 -9.08 5.29 16.78
N LYS A 11 -8.82 5.93 17.93
CA LYS A 11 -9.86 6.31 18.90
C LYS A 11 -10.61 7.59 18.51
N ASP A 12 -9.95 8.49 17.77
CA ASP A 12 -10.54 9.69 17.17
C ASP A 12 -9.82 9.94 15.84
N ASN A 13 -10.59 10.05 14.75
CA ASN A 13 -10.08 10.24 13.40
C ASN A 13 -10.74 11.43 12.69
N SER A 14 -11.04 12.49 13.44
CA SER A 14 -11.61 13.73 12.94
C SER A 14 -10.80 14.35 11.78
N TYR A 15 -9.46 14.21 11.81
CA TYR A 15 -8.58 14.69 10.74
C TYR A 15 -8.84 13.97 9.40
N ILE A 16 -8.82 12.62 9.37
CA ILE A 16 -9.12 11.87 8.13
C ILE A 16 -10.55 12.15 7.66
N LYS A 17 -11.52 12.25 8.57
CA LYS A 17 -12.90 12.62 8.22
C LYS A 17 -12.97 13.96 7.50
N GLN A 18 -12.24 14.96 7.98
CA GLN A 18 -12.16 16.25 7.32
C GLN A 18 -11.49 16.16 5.94
N GLN A 19 -10.37 15.43 5.82
CA GLN A 19 -9.72 15.23 4.52
C GLN A 19 -10.61 14.54 3.49
N ILE A 20 -11.41 13.56 3.93
CA ILE A 20 -12.39 12.90 3.06
C ILE A 20 -13.40 13.93 2.54
N LEU A 21 -13.97 14.76 3.43
CA LEU A 21 -14.94 15.79 3.04
C LEU A 21 -14.32 16.80 2.06
N ASP A 22 -13.11 17.28 2.35
CA ASP A 22 -12.37 18.19 1.49
C ASP A 22 -12.10 17.59 0.10
N PHE A 23 -11.73 16.31 0.04
CA PHE A 23 -11.53 15.59 -1.21
C PHE A 23 -12.84 15.51 -2.02
N GLU A 24 -13.94 15.09 -1.39
CA GLU A 24 -15.22 14.93 -2.07
C GLU A 24 -15.77 16.26 -2.58
N GLU A 25 -15.59 17.34 -1.81
CA GLU A 25 -16.00 18.69 -2.21
C GLU A 25 -15.18 19.19 -3.41
N LYS A 26 -13.85 19.04 -3.38
CA LYS A 26 -12.96 19.56 -4.43
C LYS A 26 -13.04 18.77 -5.74
N SER A 27 -13.28 17.46 -5.66
CA SER A 27 -13.24 16.57 -6.83
C SER A 27 -14.61 16.21 -7.39
N ALA A 28 -15.69 16.49 -6.64
CA ALA A 28 -17.03 15.97 -6.91
C ALA A 28 -17.11 14.42 -6.99
N ILE A 29 -16.10 13.71 -6.49
CA ILE A 29 -16.07 12.24 -6.39
C ILE A 29 -16.51 11.85 -4.98
N ARG A 30 -17.27 10.77 -4.84
CA ARG A 30 -17.58 10.19 -3.53
C ARG A 30 -16.63 9.04 -3.21
N ILE A 31 -16.12 9.02 -1.99
CA ILE A 31 -15.34 7.89 -1.51
C ILE A 31 -16.28 6.69 -1.30
N PRO A 32 -15.96 5.52 -1.87
CA PRO A 32 -16.74 4.30 -1.72
C PRO A 32 -17.00 3.93 -0.25
N PRO A 33 -18.19 3.40 0.11
CA PRO A 33 -18.57 3.20 1.51
C PRO A 33 -17.65 2.27 2.31
N VAL A 34 -17.19 1.16 1.73
CA VAL A 34 -16.31 0.21 2.44
C VAL A 34 -14.92 0.81 2.61
N PHE A 35 -14.41 1.48 1.58
CA PHE A 35 -13.12 2.17 1.67
C PHE A 35 -13.15 3.37 2.63
N ARG A 36 -14.25 4.13 2.69
CA ARG A 36 -14.47 5.15 3.72
C ARG A 36 -14.42 4.56 5.12
N ALA A 37 -15.12 3.45 5.36
CA ALA A 37 -15.10 2.79 6.66
C ALA A 37 -13.69 2.34 7.04
N PHE A 38 -12.88 1.90 6.08
CA PHE A 38 -11.46 1.62 6.30
C PHE A 38 -10.69 2.90 6.71
N LEU A 39 -10.76 3.97 5.93
CA LEU A 39 -10.05 5.23 6.23
C LEU A 39 -10.41 5.79 7.60
N GLU A 40 -11.69 5.76 7.99
CA GLU A 40 -12.15 6.34 9.24
C GLU A 40 -11.75 5.54 10.48
N ASN A 41 -11.49 4.23 10.35
CA ASN A 41 -11.26 3.34 11.50
C ASN A 41 -9.80 2.87 11.66
N TYR A 42 -8.96 3.03 10.63
CA TYR A 42 -7.58 2.54 10.64
C TYR A 42 -6.57 3.67 10.43
N ASP A 43 -5.45 3.61 11.16
CA ASP A 43 -4.30 4.48 10.92
C ASP A 43 -3.54 4.00 9.68
N ILE A 44 -3.88 4.57 8.52
CA ILE A 44 -3.20 4.24 7.26
C ILE A 44 -1.79 4.82 7.20
N ALA A 45 -1.46 5.86 7.99
CA ALA A 45 -0.10 6.38 8.06
C ALA A 45 0.84 5.40 8.79
N ALA A 46 0.30 4.62 9.73
CA ALA A 46 1.06 3.56 10.40
C ALA A 46 1.41 2.38 9.48
N PHE A 47 0.82 2.27 8.29
CA PHE A 47 1.26 1.28 7.29
C PHE A 47 2.63 1.65 6.69
N THR A 48 2.97 2.93 6.72
CA THR A 48 4.20 3.49 6.15
C THR A 48 5.39 3.19 7.09
N GLU A 49 6.48 2.66 6.54
CA GLU A 49 7.83 2.48 7.13
C GLU A 49 8.04 1.66 8.43
N GLU A 50 7.09 1.58 9.37
CA GLU A 50 7.26 0.90 10.66
C GLU A 50 6.93 -0.59 10.63
N VAL A 51 6.21 -1.06 9.61
CA VAL A 51 5.75 -2.46 9.54
C VAL A 51 6.80 -3.40 8.95
N PHE A 52 7.68 -2.89 8.10
CA PHE A 52 8.67 -3.72 7.43
C PHE A 52 9.80 -4.11 8.38
N SER A 53 10.15 -5.39 8.42
CA SER A 53 11.33 -5.81 9.16
C SER A 53 12.59 -5.19 8.55
N LYS A 54 13.34 -4.48 9.40
CA LYS A 54 14.66 -3.94 9.07
C LYS A 54 15.75 -4.80 9.69
N PHE A 55 16.90 -4.89 9.05
CA PHE A 55 18.12 -5.42 9.63
C PHE A 55 19.25 -4.41 9.57
N TYR A 56 20.15 -4.46 10.55
CA TYR A 56 21.33 -3.61 10.57
C TYR A 56 22.45 -4.24 9.74
N SER A 57 23.02 -3.49 8.80
CA SER A 57 24.23 -3.90 8.09
C SER A 57 25.47 -3.24 8.73
N PRO A 58 26.38 -4.02 9.34
CA PRO A 58 27.60 -3.48 9.94
C PRO A 58 28.55 -2.85 8.91
N GLU A 59 28.54 -3.36 7.67
CA GLU A 59 29.38 -2.88 6.58
C GLU A 59 29.07 -1.43 6.22
N PHE A 60 27.79 -1.12 6.05
CA PHE A 60 27.32 0.23 5.67
C PHE A 60 26.91 1.09 6.87
N LYS A 61 26.88 0.51 8.07
CA LYS A 61 26.44 1.13 9.31
C LYS A 61 25.01 1.71 9.24
N ASP A 62 24.13 1.03 8.52
CA ASP A 62 22.75 1.47 8.27
C ASP A 62 21.74 0.32 8.32
N TYR A 63 20.44 0.66 8.36
CA TYR A 63 19.33 -0.28 8.38
C TYR A 63 18.73 -0.47 6.98
N TYR A 64 18.45 -1.73 6.64
CA TYR A 64 17.88 -2.09 5.36
C TYR A 64 16.62 -2.94 5.55
N THR A 65 15.63 -2.71 4.69
CA THR A 65 14.43 -3.53 4.61
C THR A 65 14.76 -4.79 3.80
N PHE A 66 14.33 -5.95 4.28
CA PHE A 66 14.55 -7.24 3.60
C PHE A 66 13.25 -8.00 3.33
N GLU A 67 12.12 -7.42 3.70
CA GLU A 67 10.79 -7.98 3.46
C GLU A 67 10.05 -7.12 2.45
N LYS A 68 9.22 -7.78 1.64
CA LYS A 68 8.26 -7.15 0.77
C LYS A 68 6.85 -7.59 1.14
N VAL A 69 5.89 -6.72 0.86
CA VAL A 69 4.48 -6.93 1.16
C VAL A 69 3.80 -7.30 -0.14
N ALA A 70 3.68 -8.59 -0.43
CA ALA A 70 3.16 -9.08 -1.70
C ALA A 70 1.69 -9.51 -1.57
N PHE A 71 0.89 -9.23 -2.58
CA PHE A 71 -0.45 -9.78 -2.70
C PHE A 71 -0.37 -11.27 -3.06
N SER A 72 -0.84 -12.16 -2.19
CA SER A 72 -0.60 -13.60 -2.38
C SER A 72 -1.19 -14.21 -3.65
N PRO A 73 -2.37 -13.79 -4.14
CA PRO A 73 -2.89 -14.30 -5.41
C PRO A 73 -2.08 -13.84 -6.63
N ASP A 74 -1.34 -12.74 -6.51
CA ASP A 74 -0.51 -12.19 -7.57
C ASP A 74 0.78 -11.56 -7.01
N PRO A 75 1.90 -12.30 -6.97
CA PRO A 75 3.15 -11.84 -6.39
C PRO A 75 3.79 -10.63 -7.07
N GLU A 76 3.35 -10.25 -8.28
CA GLU A 76 3.83 -9.04 -8.97
C GLU A 76 3.26 -7.77 -8.34
N VAL A 77 2.11 -7.89 -7.65
CA VAL A 77 1.51 -6.79 -6.90
C VAL A 77 2.19 -6.71 -5.53
N VAL A 78 3.31 -5.98 -5.48
CA VAL A 78 4.02 -5.66 -4.24
C VAL A 78 3.54 -4.32 -3.73
N PHE A 79 2.85 -4.31 -2.60
CA PHE A 79 2.35 -3.11 -1.94
C PHE A 79 3.48 -2.36 -1.22
N TYR A 80 3.52 -1.04 -1.39
CA TYR A 80 4.43 -0.17 -0.66
C TYR A 80 3.70 0.65 0.38
N ASP A 81 2.69 1.41 -0.04
CA ASP A 81 2.09 2.39 0.86
C ASP A 81 0.66 2.79 0.49
N PHE A 82 -0.09 3.29 1.47
CA PHE A 82 -1.35 4.00 1.26
C PHE A 82 -1.11 5.51 1.14
N LEU A 83 -1.83 6.14 0.23
CA LEU A 83 -1.89 7.59 0.15
C LEU A 83 -2.94 8.13 1.13
N LEU A 84 -2.63 9.26 1.76
CA LEU A 84 -3.61 10.04 2.51
C LEU A 84 -4.59 10.72 1.54
N PRO A 85 -5.88 10.87 1.90
CA PRO A 85 -6.87 11.50 1.03
C PRO A 85 -6.50 12.87 0.47
N GLU A 86 -5.77 13.69 1.22
CA GLU A 86 -5.25 14.99 0.77
C GLU A 86 -4.33 14.90 -0.46
N LYS A 87 -3.69 13.74 -0.69
CA LYS A 87 -2.80 13.50 -1.84
C LYS A 87 -3.53 12.98 -3.08
N TYR A 88 -4.76 12.48 -2.96
CA TYR A 88 -5.45 11.79 -4.07
C TYR A 88 -5.58 12.65 -5.33
N ILE A 89 -5.94 13.93 -5.18
CA ILE A 89 -6.08 14.87 -6.30
C ILE A 89 -4.72 15.13 -6.95
N GLN A 90 -3.69 15.40 -6.15
CA GLN A 90 -2.35 15.68 -6.65
C GLN A 90 -1.76 14.48 -7.38
N THR A 91 -1.91 13.27 -6.82
CA THR A 91 -1.43 12.04 -7.46
C THR A 91 -2.16 11.79 -8.77
N LYS A 92 -3.49 11.99 -8.82
CA LYS A 92 -4.25 11.88 -10.07
C LYS A 92 -3.74 12.87 -11.14
N ALA A 93 -3.42 14.10 -10.75
CA ALA A 93 -2.90 15.10 -11.68
C ALA A 93 -1.48 14.77 -12.17
N ASN A 94 -0.61 14.29 -11.28
CA ASN A 94 0.82 14.11 -11.57
C ASN A 94 1.16 12.81 -12.30
N VAL A 95 0.41 11.74 -12.07
CA VAL A 95 0.75 10.42 -12.62
C VAL A 95 0.17 10.24 -14.03
N TYR A 96 -0.93 10.92 -14.35
CA TYR A 96 -1.73 10.60 -15.53
C TYR A 96 -1.79 11.74 -16.55
N HIS A 97 -0.61 12.26 -16.89
CA HIS A 97 -0.45 13.35 -17.86
C HIS A 97 -0.69 12.97 -19.33
N TYR A 98 -0.89 11.69 -19.65
CA TYR A 98 -1.11 11.21 -21.01
C TYR A 98 -2.58 10.87 -21.24
N GLU A 99 -3.17 11.39 -22.33
CA GLU A 99 -4.60 11.24 -22.66
C GLU A 99 -5.08 9.77 -22.68
N GLU A 100 -4.19 8.83 -23.06
CA GLU A 100 -4.48 7.39 -23.10
C GLU A 100 -4.76 6.78 -21.72
N ASP A 101 -4.16 7.32 -20.64
CA ASP A 101 -4.35 6.79 -19.28
C ASP A 101 -5.57 7.42 -18.58
N SER A 102 -6.05 8.57 -19.06
CA SER A 102 -7.12 9.34 -18.41
C SER A 102 -8.48 8.63 -18.39
N ALA A 103 -8.86 7.98 -19.49
CA ALA A 103 -10.12 7.24 -19.61
C ALA A 103 -10.12 5.95 -18.78
N VAL A 104 -8.93 5.39 -18.58
CA VAL A 104 -8.74 4.09 -17.93
C VAL A 104 -8.96 4.17 -16.41
N ILE A 105 -8.77 5.34 -15.83
CA ILE A 105 -8.81 5.60 -14.39
C ILE A 105 -9.92 6.58 -13.97
N GLU A 106 -10.74 7.05 -14.90
CA GLU A 106 -11.74 8.11 -14.65
C GLU A 106 -12.65 7.75 -13.47
N ASP A 107 -13.07 6.50 -13.41
CA ASP A 107 -13.93 5.89 -12.41
C ASP A 107 -13.16 5.26 -11.22
N LYS A 108 -11.89 5.63 -11.04
CA LYS A 108 -11.01 5.12 -9.97
C LYS A 108 -10.32 6.25 -9.19
N ILE A 109 -9.97 5.98 -7.95
CA ILE A 109 -9.22 6.85 -7.04
C ILE A 109 -7.88 6.16 -6.76
N CYS A 110 -6.77 6.89 -6.88
CA CYS A 110 -5.46 6.39 -6.46
C CYS A 110 -5.36 6.44 -4.95
N ILE A 111 -5.21 5.28 -4.32
CA ILE A 111 -5.24 5.10 -2.86
C ILE A 111 -3.91 4.64 -2.28
N GLY A 112 -2.95 4.30 -3.12
CA GLY A 112 -1.67 3.75 -2.67
C GLY A 112 -0.69 3.51 -3.81
N GLU A 113 0.49 3.06 -3.43
CA GLU A 113 1.61 2.76 -4.32
C GLU A 113 1.93 1.26 -4.26
N ILE A 114 2.23 0.70 -5.44
CA ILE A 114 2.73 -0.67 -5.59
C ILE A 114 4.04 -0.63 -6.39
N ALA A 115 4.80 -1.72 -6.39
CA ALA A 115 6.00 -1.84 -7.20
C ALA A 115 5.70 -1.59 -8.68
N GLY A 116 6.28 -0.53 -9.22
CA GLY A 116 6.12 -0.15 -10.62
C GLY A 116 4.72 0.35 -10.98
N GLY A 117 3.91 0.79 -10.01
CA GLY A 117 2.52 1.15 -10.31
C GLY A 117 1.73 1.79 -9.17
N LEU A 118 0.41 1.82 -9.35
CA LEU A 118 -0.54 2.39 -8.38
C LEU A 118 -1.57 1.37 -7.89
N LEU A 119 -2.00 1.57 -6.64
CA LEU A 119 -3.16 0.90 -6.07
C LEU A 119 -4.38 1.81 -6.20
N LEU A 120 -5.46 1.28 -6.80
CA LEU A 120 -6.65 2.06 -7.09
C LEU A 120 -7.89 1.46 -6.42
N VAL A 121 -8.88 2.30 -6.11
CA VAL A 121 -10.23 1.88 -5.72
C VAL A 121 -11.26 2.43 -6.71
N GLY A 122 -12.22 1.62 -7.13
CA GLY A 122 -13.32 2.06 -7.99
C GLY A 122 -14.36 2.89 -7.22
N HIS A 123 -14.86 3.97 -7.83
CA HIS A 123 -15.89 4.86 -7.26
C HIS A 123 -17.16 4.99 -8.11
N GLY A 124 -17.18 4.34 -9.28
CA GLY A 124 -18.35 4.28 -10.15
C GLY A 124 -19.42 3.30 -9.66
N ALA A 125 -20.63 3.45 -10.18
CA ALA A 125 -21.77 2.61 -9.80
C ALA A 125 -21.55 1.11 -10.06
N SER A 126 -20.72 0.75 -11.04
CA SER A 126 -20.42 -0.63 -11.43
C SER A 126 -19.19 -1.23 -10.75
N ASN A 127 -18.37 -0.43 -10.07
CA ASN A 127 -17.08 -0.85 -9.52
C ASN A 127 -16.77 -0.29 -8.13
N SER A 128 -17.77 0.25 -7.43
CA SER A 128 -17.63 0.76 -6.06
C SER A 128 -16.88 -0.25 -5.18
N ASP A 129 -15.88 0.26 -4.46
CA ASP A 129 -15.02 -0.47 -3.52
C ASP A 129 -14.04 -1.49 -4.14
N VAL A 130 -14.17 -1.82 -5.42
CA VAL A 130 -13.27 -2.78 -6.08
C VAL A 130 -11.83 -2.25 -6.11
N ILE A 131 -10.87 -3.09 -5.77
CA ILE A 131 -9.44 -2.74 -5.75
C ILE A 131 -8.78 -3.20 -7.05
N TYR A 132 -7.99 -2.31 -7.62
CA TYR A 132 -7.24 -2.55 -8.85
C TYR A 132 -5.74 -2.30 -8.65
N ALA A 133 -4.94 -3.03 -9.40
CA ALA A 133 -3.52 -2.73 -9.60
C ALA A 133 -3.32 -2.15 -11.00
N ASP A 134 -2.68 -0.99 -11.08
CA ASP A 134 -2.19 -0.38 -12.32
C ASP A 134 -0.67 -0.47 -12.33
N ILE A 135 -0.13 -1.56 -12.87
CA ILE A 135 1.32 -1.76 -13.03
C ILE A 135 1.73 -1.17 -14.38
N PHE A 136 2.66 -0.23 -14.36
CA PHE A 136 3.10 0.47 -15.55
C PHE A 136 3.81 -0.48 -16.52
N GLY A 137 3.41 -0.44 -17.79
CA GLY A 137 3.93 -1.33 -18.83
C GLY A 137 3.27 -2.72 -18.88
N ASP A 138 2.29 -3.01 -18.02
CA ASP A 138 1.42 -4.18 -18.18
C ASP A 138 0.32 -3.89 -19.22
N ASP A 139 0.16 -4.79 -20.20
CA ASP A 139 -0.86 -4.69 -21.25
C ASP A 139 -2.29 -4.77 -20.69
N ASN A 140 -2.48 -5.34 -19.49
CA ASN A 140 -3.79 -5.54 -18.87
C ASN A 140 -4.11 -4.54 -17.74
N ARG A 141 -3.45 -3.38 -17.72
CA ARG A 141 -3.66 -2.37 -16.67
C ARG A 141 -4.92 -1.51 -16.90
N PRO A 142 -5.64 -1.12 -15.84
CA PRO A 142 -5.61 -1.62 -14.48
C PRO A 142 -6.43 -2.89 -14.38
N ARG A 143 -5.91 -3.90 -13.68
CA ARG A 143 -6.60 -5.17 -13.47
C ARG A 143 -7.21 -5.21 -12.08
N LYS A 144 -8.40 -5.81 -11.98
CA LYS A 144 -9.05 -6.08 -10.71
C LYS A 144 -8.22 -7.09 -9.92
N ILE A 145 -7.90 -6.76 -8.66
CA ILE A 145 -7.17 -7.66 -7.76
C ILE A 145 -8.00 -8.09 -6.54
N SER A 146 -8.99 -7.30 -6.13
CA SER A 146 -9.86 -7.63 -4.98
C SER A 146 -11.22 -6.96 -5.07
N ASP A 147 -12.23 -7.52 -4.40
CA ASP A 147 -13.59 -6.95 -4.34
C ASP A 147 -13.70 -5.75 -3.41
N ASN A 148 -12.82 -5.66 -2.40
CA ASN A 148 -12.71 -4.52 -1.50
C ASN A 148 -11.35 -4.49 -0.79
N ILE A 149 -11.13 -3.40 -0.04
CA ILE A 149 -9.89 -3.16 0.69
C ILE A 149 -9.61 -4.20 1.78
N PHE A 150 -10.64 -4.74 2.45
CA PHE A 150 -10.43 -5.74 3.49
C PHE A 150 -10.02 -7.09 2.91
N ASP A 151 -10.60 -7.48 1.77
CA ASP A 151 -10.20 -8.69 1.05
C ASP A 151 -8.79 -8.57 0.46
N PHE A 152 -8.41 -7.37 0.04
CA PHE A 152 -7.04 -7.08 -0.37
C PHE A 152 -6.07 -7.26 0.80
N LEU A 153 -6.31 -6.59 1.93
CA LEU A 153 -5.48 -6.67 3.13
C LEU A 153 -5.36 -8.09 3.70
N ARG A 154 -6.42 -8.90 3.64
CA ARG A 154 -6.40 -10.32 4.05
C ARG A 154 -5.49 -11.19 3.19
N SER A 155 -5.27 -10.78 1.95
CA SER A 155 -4.53 -11.54 0.95
C SER A 155 -3.06 -11.13 0.87
N ILE A 156 -2.67 -10.04 1.55
CA ILE A 156 -1.30 -9.58 1.64
C ILE A 156 -0.45 -10.50 2.53
N LYS A 157 0.80 -10.76 2.10
CA LYS A 157 1.79 -11.52 2.84
C LYS A 157 3.13 -10.80 2.90
N LEU A 158 3.73 -10.78 4.08
CA LEU A 158 5.15 -10.48 4.25
C LEU A 158 5.97 -11.64 3.74
N THR A 159 6.86 -11.35 2.80
CA THR A 159 7.78 -12.33 2.22
C THR A 159 9.18 -11.76 2.26
N VAL A 160 10.17 -12.56 2.62
CA VAL A 160 11.57 -12.16 2.47
C VAL A 160 11.85 -11.90 0.99
N ALA A 161 12.61 -10.85 0.70
CA ALA A 161 13.14 -10.51 -0.61
C ALA A 161 14.61 -10.94 -0.66
N PRO A 162 14.96 -12.16 -1.14
CA PRO A 162 16.34 -12.64 -1.17
C PRO A 162 17.27 -11.72 -1.95
N GLU A 163 16.75 -11.06 -2.98
CA GLU A 163 17.44 -10.07 -3.78
C GLU A 163 17.99 -8.90 -2.94
N GLU A 164 17.25 -8.46 -1.92
CA GLU A 164 17.68 -7.38 -1.02
C GLU A 164 18.77 -7.86 -0.05
N LEU A 165 18.71 -9.10 0.42
CA LEU A 165 19.72 -9.69 1.31
C LEU A 165 21.02 -10.04 0.59
N SER A 166 20.92 -10.51 -0.66
CA SER A 166 22.06 -10.97 -1.46
C SER A 166 23.13 -9.90 -1.67
N ARG A 167 22.72 -8.62 -1.70
CA ARG A 167 23.62 -7.46 -1.81
C ARG A 167 24.60 -7.35 -0.63
N PHE A 168 24.28 -7.99 0.49
CA PHE A 168 25.08 -7.98 1.71
C PHE A 168 25.75 -9.34 1.99
N ASN A 169 25.66 -10.29 1.05
CA ASN A 169 26.09 -11.67 1.25
C ASN A 169 25.43 -12.34 2.48
N VAL A 170 24.19 -11.97 2.77
CA VAL A 170 23.36 -12.47 3.88
C VAL A 170 22.24 -13.32 3.30
N THR A 171 21.83 -14.36 4.01
CA THR A 171 20.61 -15.13 3.73
C THR A 171 19.60 -14.98 4.86
N ALA A 172 18.33 -15.32 4.61
CA ALA A 172 17.30 -15.31 5.65
C ALA A 172 17.66 -16.21 6.85
N GLY A 173 18.44 -17.28 6.63
CA GLY A 173 18.89 -18.18 7.69
C GLY A 173 19.94 -17.59 8.62
N ASP A 174 20.62 -16.53 8.19
CA ASP A 174 21.64 -15.82 8.97
C ASP A 174 21.02 -14.77 9.91
N MET A 175 19.72 -14.51 9.76
CA MET A 175 19.01 -13.48 10.50
C MET A 175 18.47 -14.00 11.84
N TYR A 176 18.59 -13.19 12.88
CA TYR A 176 17.99 -13.45 14.18
C TYR A 176 17.51 -12.15 14.84
N LYS A 177 16.60 -12.27 15.79
CA LYS A 177 16.07 -11.14 16.56
C LYS A 177 15.88 -11.59 17.99
N ASN A 178 16.48 -10.88 18.96
CA ASN A 178 16.22 -11.19 20.37
C ASN A 178 14.94 -10.52 20.83
N TRP A 179 14.40 -10.99 21.95
CA TRP A 179 13.23 -10.39 22.56
C TRP A 179 13.51 -8.95 22.97
N GLY A 180 12.67 -8.01 22.53
CA GLY A 180 12.83 -6.58 22.80
C GLY A 180 13.67 -5.82 21.78
N ASP A 181 14.33 -6.50 20.84
CA ASP A 181 15.04 -5.85 19.75
C ASP A 181 14.04 -5.16 18.80
N LYS A 182 14.42 -3.99 18.29
CA LYS A 182 13.60 -3.26 17.30
C LYS A 182 13.83 -3.77 15.87
N HIS A 183 14.97 -4.37 15.59
CA HIS A 183 15.41 -4.81 14.27
C HIS A 183 15.98 -6.23 14.32
N TRP A 184 16.20 -6.82 13.15
CA TRP A 184 16.90 -8.08 13.00
C TRP A 184 18.42 -7.85 12.93
N SER A 185 19.18 -8.79 13.45
CA SER A 185 20.64 -8.84 13.36
C SER A 185 21.07 -9.99 12.46
N THR A 186 22.29 -9.92 11.93
CA THR A 186 22.93 -10.98 11.16
C THR A 186 23.98 -11.67 12.02
N ARG A 187 24.16 -12.98 11.84
CA ARG A 187 25.16 -13.78 12.57
C ARG A 187 26.59 -13.54 12.10
#